data_AF-A0A7S3MLR7-F1
#
_entry.id   AF-A0A7S3MLR7-F1
#
_cell.length_a   1.000
_cell.length_b   1.000
_cell.length_c   1.000
_cell.angle_alpha   90.00
_cell.angle_beta   90.00
_cell.angle_gamma   90.00
#
_symmetry.space_group_name_H-M   'P 1'
#
loop_
_entity.id
_entity.type
_entity.pdbx_description
1 polymer ?
#
loop_
_entity_poly.entity_id
_entity_poly.type
_entity_poly.pdbx_seq_one_letter_code
_entity_poly.pdbx_strand_id
1 'polypeptide(L)'
;MIEDILTHSYVRIEVPEEYPFVALIAGLICVECILVGFLGPGRIRGQIFNKQFMEENFGKMIMEDPVLKQSDTRNLKSGYPDMGNGVYADKLSYKDWITWNKMSRAHSNFLDQ
;
A
#
# COMPACT_ATOMS: atom_id res chain seq x y z
N MET A 1 -0.92 5.80 53.86
CA MET A 1 -1.12 5.50 52.44
C MET A 1 0.00 6.24 51.73
N ILE A 2 1.11 5.56 51.46
CA ILE A 2 2.36 6.18 50.97
C ILE A 2 2.26 6.18 49.44
N GLU A 3 2.49 7.35 48.84
CA GLU A 3 2.47 7.57 47.38
C GLU A 3 3.52 6.68 46.69
N ASP A 4 3.07 5.89 45.70
CA ASP A 4 3.96 5.16 44.81
C ASP A 4 4.81 6.16 44.01
N ILE A 5 6.09 6.24 44.37
CA ILE A 5 7.08 7.03 43.64
C ILE A 5 7.28 6.36 42.27
N LEU A 6 6.72 6.95 41.22
CA LEU A 6 7.00 6.62 39.82
C LEU A 6 8.51 6.71 39.56
N THR A 7 9.18 5.56 39.56
CA THR A 7 10.60 5.45 39.22
C THR A 7 10.74 5.51 37.70
N HIS A 8 11.02 6.70 37.17
CA HIS A 8 11.39 6.86 35.77
C HIS A 8 12.85 6.41 35.57
N SER A 9 13.03 5.20 35.04
CA SER A 9 14.30 4.72 34.51
C SER A 9 14.61 5.45 33.20
N TYR A 10 15.75 6.15 33.12
CA TYR A 10 16.24 6.75 31.87
C TYR A 10 17.44 5.98 31.33
N VAL A 11 17.53 5.89 30.00
CA VAL A 11 18.70 5.38 29.27
C VAL A 11 19.42 6.58 28.67
N ARG A 12 20.70 6.76 29.00
CA ARG A 12 21.54 7.79 28.37
C ARG A 12 22.08 7.22 27.06
N ILE A 13 21.73 7.86 25.95
CA ILE A 13 22.26 7.53 24.63
C ILE A 13 23.16 8.69 24.21
N GLU A 14 24.44 8.40 23.98
CA GLU A 14 25.38 9.34 23.39
C GLU A 14 25.46 9.04 21.89
N VAL A 15 25.12 10.01 21.06
CA VAL A 15 25.16 9.88 19.60
C VAL A 15 26.29 10.75 19.03
N PRO A 16 26.97 10.28 17.97
CA PRO A 16 27.98 11.08 17.27
C PRO A 16 27.39 12.37 16.67
N GLU A 17 28.24 13.37 16.41
CA GLU A 17 27.83 14.64 15.79
C GLU A 17 27.22 14.45 14.39
N GLU A 18 27.55 13.34 13.73
CA GLU A 18 27.07 12.99 12.39
C GLU A 18 25.69 12.31 12.39
N TYR A 19 25.19 11.88 13.55
CA TYR A 19 23.91 11.19 13.68
C TYR A 19 22.71 11.92 13.06
N PRO A 20 22.61 13.26 13.09
CA PRO A 20 21.55 14.00 12.39
C PRO A 20 21.51 13.72 10.87
N PHE A 21 22.66 13.49 10.23
CA PHE A 21 22.69 13.13 8.81
C PHE A 21 22.13 11.73 8.57
N VAL A 22 22.39 10.78 9.46
CA VAL A 22 21.80 9.43 9.40
C VAL A 22 20.28 9.51 9.52
N ALA A 23 19.78 10.30 10.47
CA ALA A 23 18.34 10.52 10.64
C ALA A 23 17.70 11.19 9.40
N LEU A 24 18.39 12.17 8.80
CA LEU A 24 17.94 12.81 7.56
C LEU A 24 17.84 11.81 6.40
N ILE A 25 18.90 11.01 6.17
CA ILE A 25 18.91 10.00 5.10
C ILE A 25 17.82 8.95 5.34
N ALA A 26 17.66 8.46 6.57
CA ALA A 26 16.57 7.55 6.91
C ALA A 26 15.19 8.15 6.60
N GLY A 27 14.98 9.43 6.92
CA GLY A 27 13.76 10.15 6.56
C GLY A 27 13.54 10.25 5.04
N LEU A 28 14.61 10.54 4.27
CA LEU A 28 14.54 10.61 2.80
C LEU A 28 14.20 9.25 2.17
N ILE A 29 14.77 8.16 2.68
CA ILE A 29 14.46 6.80 2.24
C ILE A 29 12.97 6.49 2.49
N CYS A 30 12.44 6.84 3.68
CA CYS A 30 11.01 6.66 3.96
C CYS A 30 10.12 7.42 2.97
N VAL A 31 10.49 8.65 2.61
CA VAL A 31 9.76 9.45 1.61
C VAL A 31 9.85 8.79 0.23
N GLU A 32 11.03 8.32 -0.18
CA GLU A 32 11.23 7.59 -1.42
C GLU A 32 10.34 6.35 -1.52
N CYS A 33 10.30 5.53 -0.47
CA CYS A 33 9.44 4.34 -0.40
C CYS A 33 7.96 4.68 -0.65
N ILE A 34 7.48 5.77 -0.04
CA ILE A 34 6.10 6.24 -0.27
C ILE A 34 5.93 6.68 -1.72
N LEU A 35 6.83 7.51 -2.25
CA LEU A 35 6.73 8.04 -3.60
C LEU A 35 6.75 6.93 -4.66
N VAL A 36 7.65 5.96 -4.54
CA VAL A 36 7.76 4.82 -5.47
C VAL A 36 6.47 4.01 -5.45
N GLY A 37 5.90 3.73 -4.28
CA GLY A 37 4.64 2.99 -4.16
C GLY A 37 3.44 3.72 -4.78
N PHE A 38 3.32 5.03 -4.55
CA PHE A 38 2.22 5.82 -5.11
C PHE A 38 2.36 6.07 -6.63
N LEU A 39 3.55 6.45 -7.09
CA LEU A 39 3.79 6.81 -8.49
C LEU A 39 3.93 5.60 -9.41
N GLY A 40 4.41 4.46 -8.90
CA GLY A 40 4.53 3.21 -9.63
C GLY A 40 3.22 2.41 -9.61
N PRO A 41 3.10 1.40 -8.73
CA PRO A 41 1.92 0.52 -8.70
C PRO A 41 0.64 1.28 -8.36
N GLY A 42 0.65 2.28 -7.48
CA GLY A 42 -0.55 3.07 -7.17
C GLY A 42 -1.20 3.71 -8.41
N ARG A 43 -0.40 4.34 -9.27
CA ARG A 43 -0.84 4.95 -10.52
C ARG A 43 -1.37 3.91 -11.51
N ILE A 44 -0.61 2.84 -11.74
CA ILE A 44 -0.98 1.78 -12.71
C ILE A 44 -2.23 1.04 -12.25
N ARG A 45 -2.35 0.76 -10.96
CA ARG A 45 -3.56 0.19 -10.36
C ARG A 45 -4.79 1.06 -10.64
N GLY A 46 -4.67 2.37 -10.48
CA GLY A 46 -5.76 3.31 -10.77
C GLY A 46 -6.14 3.39 -12.25
N GLN A 47 -5.24 3.03 -13.15
CA GLN A 47 -5.50 2.97 -14.60
C GLN A 47 -6.15 1.65 -15.03
N ILE A 48 -5.61 0.53 -14.53
CA ILE A 48 -6.06 -0.83 -14.90
C ILE A 48 -7.34 -1.19 -14.16
N PHE A 49 -7.34 -1.08 -12.83
CA PHE A 49 -8.49 -1.35 -11.95
C PHE A 49 -9.29 -0.05 -11.72
N ASN A 50 -9.59 0.65 -12.81
CA ASN A 50 -10.39 1.86 -12.76
C ASN A 50 -11.87 1.52 -12.47
N LYS A 51 -12.68 2.54 -12.16
CA LYS A 51 -14.09 2.37 -11.81
C LYS A 51 -14.88 1.62 -12.90
N GLN A 52 -14.63 1.92 -14.17
CA GLN A 52 -15.31 1.28 -15.29
C GLN A 52 -15.01 -0.22 -15.34
N PHE A 53 -13.72 -0.61 -15.28
CA PHE A 53 -13.32 -2.02 -15.25
C PHE A 53 -13.99 -2.79 -14.09
N MET A 54 -14.01 -2.17 -12.91
CA MET A 54 -14.59 -2.78 -11.70
C MET A 54 -16.11 -2.93 -11.80
N GLU A 55 -16.81 -1.93 -12.32
CA GLU A 55 -18.27 -1.99 -12.53
C GLU A 55 -18.65 -3.02 -13.59
N GLU A 56 -17.94 -3.05 -14.72
CA GLU A 56 -18.22 -3.97 -15.84
C GLU A 56 -18.02 -5.44 -15.46
N ASN A 57 -16.93 -5.75 -14.73
CA ASN A 57 -16.57 -7.13 -14.43
C ASN A 57 -17.11 -7.62 -13.08
N PHE A 58 -17.29 -6.74 -12.10
CA PHE A 58 -17.57 -7.12 -10.71
C PHE A 58 -18.76 -6.39 -10.09
N GLY A 59 -19.39 -5.43 -10.78
CA GLY A 59 -20.50 -4.65 -10.24
C GLY A 59 -21.65 -5.51 -9.71
N LYS A 60 -22.03 -6.57 -10.44
CA LYS A 60 -23.09 -7.50 -10.01
C LYS A 60 -22.71 -8.31 -8.78
N MET A 61 -21.50 -8.88 -8.77
CA MET A 61 -20.98 -9.66 -7.64
C MET A 61 -20.99 -8.83 -6.35
N ILE A 62 -20.56 -7.57 -6.45
CA ILE A 62 -20.50 -6.63 -5.32
C ILE A 62 -21.91 -6.23 -4.86
N MET A 63 -22.85 -6.08 -5.79
CA MET A 63 -24.26 -5.81 -5.47
C MET A 63 -24.97 -7.00 -4.86
N GLU A 64 -24.50 -8.23 -5.02
CA GLU A 64 -25.17 -9.44 -4.52
C GLU A 64 -24.57 -9.91 -3.19
N ASP A 65 -23.29 -9.67 -2.96
CA ASP A 65 -22.57 -10.11 -1.77
C ASP A 65 -22.98 -9.28 -0.51
N PRO A 66 -23.50 -9.92 0.55
CA PRO A 66 -23.97 -9.23 1.75
C PRO A 66 -22.86 -8.56 2.57
N VAL A 67 -21.61 -9.03 2.47
CA VAL A 67 -20.42 -8.44 3.13
C VAL A 67 -19.96 -7.22 2.34
N LEU A 68 -19.88 -7.33 1.01
CA LEU A 68 -19.45 -6.22 0.17
C LEU A 68 -20.51 -5.10 0.14
N LYS A 69 -21.81 -5.44 0.16
CA LYS A 69 -22.92 -4.47 0.26
C LYS A 69 -22.87 -3.54 1.48
N GLN A 70 -22.33 -4.00 2.61
CA GLN A 70 -22.31 -3.22 3.86
C GLN A 70 -21.20 -2.17 3.90
N SER A 71 -20.16 -2.34 3.08
CA SER A 71 -19.03 -1.41 3.05
C SER A 71 -19.32 -0.25 2.08
N ASP A 72 -18.65 0.89 2.28
CA ASP A 72 -18.65 2.01 1.33
C ASP A 72 -17.92 1.68 0.01
N THR A 73 -17.89 0.39 -0.37
CA THR A 73 -17.34 -0.18 -1.60
C THR A 73 -18.13 0.23 -2.84
N ARG A 74 -19.24 0.96 -2.69
CA ARG A 74 -19.92 1.64 -3.80
C ARG A 74 -18.97 2.57 -4.56
N ASN A 75 -17.95 3.11 -3.87
CA ASN A 75 -16.80 3.71 -4.54
C ASN A 75 -15.76 2.64 -4.89
N LEU A 76 -15.97 1.95 -6.01
CA LEU A 76 -15.04 0.97 -6.60
C LEU A 76 -13.72 1.59 -7.13
N LYS A 77 -13.43 2.83 -6.72
CA LYS A 77 -12.26 3.58 -7.17
C LYS A 77 -11.13 3.34 -6.19
N SER A 78 -9.97 2.90 -6.69
CA SER A 78 -8.71 2.84 -5.94
C SER A 78 -8.62 1.77 -4.83
N GLY A 79 -9.45 0.74 -4.89
CA GLY A 79 -9.32 -0.43 -4.00
C GLY A 79 -8.01 -1.20 -4.23
N TYR A 80 -7.72 -2.17 -3.35
CA TYR A 80 -6.61 -3.11 -3.51
C TYR A 80 -7.18 -4.52 -3.83
N PRO A 81 -7.70 -4.73 -5.05
CA PRO A 81 -8.48 -5.92 -5.37
C PRO A 81 -7.66 -7.22 -5.32
N ASP A 82 -6.45 -7.22 -5.88
CA ASP A 82 -5.47 -8.30 -5.76
C ASP A 82 -4.04 -7.85 -6.13
N MET A 83 -3.08 -8.77 -6.07
CA MET A 83 -1.66 -8.57 -6.39
C MET A 83 -1.24 -9.26 -7.70
N GLY A 84 -2.15 -9.44 -8.66
CA GLY A 84 -1.83 -9.95 -10.00
C GLY A 84 -2.08 -11.43 -10.25
N ASN A 85 -2.60 -12.15 -9.26
CA ASN A 85 -2.89 -13.60 -9.35
C ASN A 85 -4.30 -13.96 -8.83
N GLY A 86 -5.20 -12.97 -8.73
CA GLY A 86 -6.52 -13.14 -8.13
C GLY A 86 -7.68 -13.08 -9.13
N VAL A 87 -8.88 -13.06 -8.59
CA VAL A 87 -10.15 -13.01 -9.34
C VAL A 87 -10.26 -11.74 -10.20
N TYR A 88 -9.62 -10.65 -9.80
CA TYR A 88 -9.62 -9.40 -10.56
C TYR A 88 -8.59 -9.45 -11.69
N ALA A 89 -7.40 -9.99 -11.43
CA ALA A 89 -6.35 -10.20 -12.41
C ALA A 89 -6.76 -11.17 -13.54
N ASP A 90 -7.63 -12.14 -13.26
CA ASP A 90 -8.18 -13.09 -14.25
C ASP A 90 -9.00 -12.41 -15.36
N LYS A 91 -9.56 -11.21 -15.09
CA LYS A 91 -10.31 -10.42 -16.07
C LYS A 91 -9.44 -9.45 -16.87
N LEU A 92 -8.16 -9.37 -16.58
CA LEU A 92 -7.25 -8.48 -17.30
C LEU A 92 -6.90 -9.04 -18.67
N SER A 93 -6.68 -8.14 -19.62
CA SER A 93 -5.97 -8.49 -20.84
C SER A 93 -4.55 -8.96 -20.47
N TYR A 94 -3.95 -9.84 -21.28
CA TYR A 94 -2.57 -10.29 -21.03
C TYR A 94 -1.57 -9.12 -20.92
N LYS A 95 -1.80 -8.05 -21.70
CA LYS A 95 -0.98 -6.83 -21.68
C LYS A 95 -1.12 -6.08 -20.35
N ASP A 96 -2.33 -5.94 -19.83
CA ASP A 96 -2.54 -5.25 -18.56
C ASP A 96 -2.07 -6.10 -17.39
N TRP A 97 -2.29 -7.41 -17.47
CA TRP A 97 -1.80 -8.38 -16.50
C TRP A 97 -0.27 -8.35 -16.36
N ILE A 98 0.46 -8.38 -17.48
CA ILE A 98 1.92 -8.33 -17.44
C ILE A 98 2.43 -6.97 -16.98
N THR A 99 1.74 -5.88 -17.34
CA THR A 99 2.09 -4.51 -16.92
C THR A 99 1.92 -4.35 -15.41
N TRP A 100 0.79 -4.79 -14.87
CA TRP A 100 0.52 -4.78 -13.44
C TRP A 100 1.55 -5.60 -12.67
N ASN A 101 1.79 -6.85 -13.08
CA ASN A 101 2.72 -7.74 -12.40
C ASN A 101 4.15 -7.21 -12.41
N LYS A 102 4.63 -6.64 -13.52
CA LYS A 102 5.96 -6.02 -13.58
C LYS A 102 6.12 -4.88 -12.58
N MET A 103 5.12 -4.00 -12.50
CA MET A 103 5.16 -2.83 -11.61
C MET A 103 5.03 -3.22 -10.14
N SER A 104 4.14 -4.15 -9.81
CA SER A 104 4.01 -4.68 -8.46
C SER A 104 5.28 -5.40 -8.01
N ARG A 105 5.90 -6.20 -8.89
CA ARG A 105 7.18 -6.88 -8.59
C ARG A 105 8.34 -5.90 -8.42
N ALA A 106 8.43 -4.88 -9.27
CA ALA A 106 9.46 -3.86 -9.15
C ALA A 106 9.37 -3.14 -7.79
N HIS A 107 8.15 -2.81 -7.34
CA HIS A 107 7.93 -2.20 -6.03
C HIS A 107 8.23 -3.14 -4.87
N SER A 108 7.79 -4.40 -4.92
CA SER A 108 8.12 -5.39 -3.87
C SER A 108 9.63 -5.60 -3.74
N ASN A 109 10.34 -5.78 -4.86
CA ASN A 109 11.80 -5.90 -4.85
C ASN A 109 12.51 -4.65 -4.29
N PHE A 110 11.90 -3.47 -4.43
CA PHE A 110 12.44 -2.23 -3.86
C PHE A 110 12.23 -2.18 -2.33
N LEU A 111 11.11 -2.69 -1.83
CA LEU A 111 10.82 -2.71 -0.39
C LEU A 111 11.55 -3.81 0.37
N ASP A 112 11.85 -4.93 -0.29
CA ASP A 112 12.50 -6.10 0.32
C ASP A 112 14.05 -5.94 0.45
N GLN A 113 14.61 -4.76 0.14
CA GLN A 113 16.06 -4.48 0.18
C GLN A 113 16.69 -4.62 1.56
#